data_AF-A0A4T0V452-F1
#
_entry.id   AF-A0A4T0V452-F1
#
_cell.length_a   1.000
_cell.length_b   1.000
_cell.length_c   1.000
_cell.angle_alpha   90.00
_cell.angle_beta   90.00
_cell.angle_gamma   90.00
#
_symmetry.space_group_name_H-M   'P 1'
#
loop_
_entity.id
_entity.type
_entity.pdbx_description
1 polymer ?
#
loop_
_entity_poly.entity_id
_entity_poly.type
_entity_poly.pdbx_seq_one_letter_code
_entity_poly.pdbx_strand_id
1 'polypeptide(L)'
;MPDFPHFARRGIERGTAYVVTLEAAVVGAALLSSRGQHIRWLAVREDCRRLGVGGLLMAEALKRWAEGDIQVVTFPATVPGAQSAIRFYESWGFVRTGSADPAPDGSARDLYVLRR
;
A
#
# COMPACT_ATOMS: atom_id res chain seq x y z
N MET A 1 -9.23 -7.07 15.84
CA MET A 1 -8.60 -7.73 14.68
C MET A 1 -7.68 -8.82 15.23
N PRO A 2 -7.99 -10.12 15.09
CA PRO A 2 -7.12 -11.15 15.63
C PRO A 2 -5.80 -11.23 14.86
N ASP A 3 -4.71 -11.17 15.62
CA ASP A 3 -3.30 -11.47 15.32
C ASP A 3 -2.60 -10.82 14.10
N PHE A 4 -2.82 -9.51 13.92
CA PHE A 4 -2.01 -8.68 13.02
C PHE A 4 -0.49 -8.90 13.15
N PRO A 5 0.09 -9.05 14.37
CA PRO A 5 1.52 -9.34 14.52
C PRO A 5 1.97 -10.64 13.85
N HIS A 6 1.18 -11.73 13.96
CA HIS A 6 1.50 -13.00 13.31
C HIS A 6 1.48 -12.91 11.78
N PHE A 7 0.43 -12.32 11.19
CA PHE A 7 0.32 -12.17 9.74
C PHE A 7 1.38 -11.23 9.16
N ALA A 8 1.69 -10.15 9.88
CA ALA A 8 2.77 -9.24 9.51
C ALA A 8 4.13 -9.95 9.53
N ARG A 9 4.47 -10.69 10.61
CA ARG A 9 5.73 -11.44 10.71
C ARG A 9 5.89 -12.46 9.58
N ARG A 10 4.86 -13.27 9.33
CA ARG A 10 4.86 -14.24 8.23
C ARG A 10 5.01 -13.58 6.87
N GLY A 11 4.38 -12.42 6.67
CA GLY A 11 4.52 -11.62 5.45
C GLY A 11 5.94 -11.09 5.27
N ILE A 12 6.57 -10.61 6.35
CA ILE A 12 7.95 -10.12 6.35
C ILE A 12 8.92 -11.25 5.98
N GLU A 13 8.80 -12.41 6.62
CA GLU A 13 9.62 -13.60 6.32
C GLU A 13 9.53 -14.04 4.86
N ARG A 14 8.37 -13.81 4.21
CA ARG A 14 8.14 -14.13 2.80
C ARG A 14 8.51 -13.00 1.83
N GLY A 15 8.98 -11.87 2.34
CA GLY A 15 9.25 -10.66 1.54
C GLY A 15 7.99 -10.05 0.92
N THR A 16 6.82 -10.32 1.48
CA THR A 16 5.52 -9.80 1.03
C THR A 16 4.94 -8.78 2.00
N ALA A 17 5.66 -8.40 3.05
CA ALA A 17 5.26 -7.30 3.92
C ALA A 17 6.48 -6.49 4.38
N TYR A 18 6.27 -5.19 4.52
CA TYR A 18 7.21 -4.27 5.14
C TYR A 18 6.55 -3.58 6.32
N VAL A 19 7.34 -3.28 7.34
CA VAL A 19 6.93 -2.50 8.51
C VAL A 19 7.95 -1.40 8.77
N VAL A 20 7.46 -0.23 9.18
CA VAL A 20 8.28 0.84 9.74
C VAL A 20 8.03 0.85 11.24
N THR A 21 9.11 0.89 12.02
CA THR A 21 9.04 0.96 13.47
C THR A 21 9.68 2.23 13.99
N LEU A 22 9.12 2.78 15.06
CA LEU A 22 9.67 3.88 15.85
C LEU A 22 9.66 3.42 17.31
N GLU A 23 10.82 3.38 17.96
CA GLU A 23 10.96 2.93 19.36
C GLU A 23 10.23 1.59 19.61
N ALA A 24 10.43 0.63 18.71
CA ALA A 24 9.78 -0.70 18.69
C ALA A 24 8.26 -0.74 18.39
N ALA A 25 7.58 0.40 18.27
CA ALA A 25 6.19 0.45 17.84
C ALA A 25 6.06 0.45 16.31
N VAL A 26 5.15 -0.36 15.76
CA VAL A 26 4.83 -0.31 14.32
C VAL A 26 4.04 0.96 14.02
N VAL A 27 4.61 1.83 13.18
CA VAL A 27 4.02 3.13 12.78
C VAL A 27 3.52 3.15 11.33
N GLY A 28 3.89 2.14 10.54
CA GLY A 28 3.37 1.95 9.20
C GLY A 28 3.69 0.56 8.68
N ALA A 29 2.89 0.10 7.73
CA ALA A 29 3.09 -1.20 7.12
C ALA A 29 2.57 -1.21 5.68
N ALA A 30 3.18 -2.06 4.85
CA ALA A 30 2.74 -2.35 3.50
C ALA A 30 2.68 -3.87 3.29
N LEU A 31 1.64 -4.32 2.58
CA LEU A 31 1.49 -5.70 2.15
C LEU A 31 1.58 -5.75 0.62
N LEU A 32 2.45 -6.62 0.13
CA LEU A 32 2.68 -6.86 -1.29
C LEU A 32 2.08 -8.20 -1.69
N SER A 33 1.73 -8.32 -2.97
CA SER A 33 1.33 -9.59 -3.54
C SER A 33 2.51 -10.55 -3.59
N SER A 34 2.25 -11.83 -3.30
CA SER A 34 3.19 -12.92 -3.59
C SER A 34 3.23 -13.29 -5.08
N ARG A 35 2.27 -12.77 -5.88
CA ARG A 35 2.15 -13.00 -7.32
C ARG A 35 1.94 -11.67 -8.04
N GLY A 36 2.85 -11.34 -8.95
CA GLY A 36 2.81 -10.07 -9.68
C GLY A 36 3.24 -8.86 -8.85
N GLN A 37 3.26 -7.70 -9.50
CA GLN A 37 3.77 -6.45 -8.94
C GLN A 37 2.62 -5.60 -8.42
N HIS A 38 2.11 -5.94 -7.23
CA HIS A 38 0.91 -5.31 -6.68
C HIS A 38 1.09 -5.01 -5.20
N ILE A 39 0.96 -3.73 -4.83
CA ILE A 39 0.81 -3.27 -3.45
C ILE A 39 -0.64 -3.48 -3.03
N ARG A 40 -0.88 -4.45 -2.17
CA ARG A 40 -2.24 -4.84 -1.74
C ARG A 40 -2.81 -3.89 -0.71
N TRP A 41 -1.95 -3.32 0.12
CA TRP A 41 -2.34 -2.47 1.24
C TRP A 41 -1.13 -1.68 1.72
N LEU A 42 -1.33 -0.41 2.06
CA LEU A 42 -0.34 0.44 2.70
C LEU A 42 -1.07 1.36 3.68
N ALA A 43 -0.65 1.37 4.93
CA ALA A 43 -1.19 2.28 5.93
C ALA A 43 -0.10 2.83 6.84
N VAL A 44 -0.36 4.04 7.34
CA VAL A 44 0.47 4.76 8.29
C VAL A 44 -0.41 5.19 9.46
N ARG A 45 0.10 4.99 10.67
CA ARG A 45 -0.53 5.42 11.92
C ARG A 45 -0.80 6.92 11.85
N GLU A 46 -1.96 7.35 12.33
CA GLU A 46 -2.48 8.71 12.09
C GLU A 46 -1.54 9.83 12.56
N ASP A 47 -1.00 9.68 13.77
CA ASP A 47 -0.01 10.55 14.41
C ASP A 47 1.38 10.53 13.73
N CYS A 48 1.63 9.58 12.83
CA CYS A 48 2.87 9.46 12.06
C CYS A 48 2.71 9.77 10.57
N ARG A 49 1.51 10.21 10.13
CA ARG A 49 1.28 10.65 8.75
C ARG A 49 2.07 11.92 8.46
N ARG A 50 2.40 12.14 7.18
CA ARG A 50 3.21 13.29 6.69
C ARG A 50 4.66 13.35 7.24
N LEU A 51 5.12 12.35 8.00
CA LEU A 51 6.50 12.24 8.49
C LEU A 51 7.41 11.37 7.60
N GLY A 52 7.00 11.09 6.36
CA GLY A 52 7.77 10.28 5.41
C GLY A 52 7.61 8.76 5.53
N VAL A 53 6.90 8.24 6.55
CA VAL A 53 6.70 6.78 6.76
C VAL A 53 6.14 6.08 5.53
N GLY A 54 5.09 6.65 4.89
CA GLY A 54 4.51 6.09 3.68
C GLY A 54 5.50 6.07 2.50
N GLY A 55 6.32 7.12 2.39
CA GLY A 55 7.35 7.22 1.36
C GLY A 55 8.45 6.15 1.52
N LEU A 56 8.86 5.86 2.76
CA LEU A 56 9.81 4.77 3.04
C LEU A 56 9.25 3.41 2.60
N LEU A 57 7.99 3.12 2.96
CA LEU A 57 7.32 1.88 2.55
C LEU A 57 7.22 1.75 1.02
N MET A 58 6.85 2.84 0.35
CA MET A 58 6.76 2.87 -1.12
C MET A 58 8.12 2.66 -1.77
N ALA A 59 9.16 3.36 -1.30
CA ALA A 59 10.51 3.21 -1.83
C ALA A 59 10.99 1.74 -1.73
N GLU A 60 10.77 1.06 -0.61
CA GLU A 60 11.12 -0.36 -0.45
C GLU A 60 10.26 -1.30 -1.31
N ALA A 61 8.97 -0.99 -1.51
CA ALA A 61 8.13 -1.73 -2.45
C ALA A 61 8.63 -1.59 -3.89
N LEU A 62 8.99 -0.38 -4.31
CA LEU A 62 9.47 -0.10 -5.65
C LEU A 62 10.88 -0.63 -5.92
N LYS A 63 11.74 -0.80 -4.91
CA LYS A 63 13.05 -1.45 -5.05
C LYS A 63 12.93 -2.95 -5.34
N ARG A 64 11.86 -3.60 -4.85
CA ARG A 64 11.60 -5.02 -5.08
C ARG A 64 11.32 -5.34 -6.55
N TRP A 65 10.69 -4.41 -7.26
CA TRP A 65 10.27 -4.60 -8.65
C TRP A 65 10.97 -3.57 -9.55
N ALA A 66 12.07 -3.99 -10.15
CA ALA A 66 12.93 -3.11 -10.96
C ALA A 66 12.30 -2.74 -12.31
N GLU A 67 11.52 -3.63 -12.91
CA GLU A 67 10.95 -3.47 -14.26
C GLU A 67 9.48 -3.92 -14.27
N GLY A 68 8.66 -3.31 -15.13
CA GLY A 68 7.27 -3.68 -15.34
C GLY A 68 6.26 -2.86 -14.55
N ASP A 69 4.99 -3.00 -14.93
CA ASP A 69 3.89 -2.24 -14.36
C ASP A 69 3.62 -2.65 -12.91
N ILE A 70 3.61 -1.66 -12.01
CA ILE A 70 3.30 -1.83 -10.59
C ILE A 70 1.88 -1.32 -10.33
N GLN A 71 1.08 -2.15 -9.67
CA GLN A 71 -0.32 -1.88 -9.41
C GLN A 71 -0.57 -1.56 -7.94
N VAL A 72 -1.54 -0.69 -7.68
CA VAL A 72 -2.13 -0.50 -6.35
C VAL A 72 -3.63 -0.34 -6.47
N VAL A 73 -4.35 -0.99 -5.57
CA VAL A 73 -5.81 -0.84 -5.44
C VAL A 73 -6.10 0.07 -4.27
N THR A 74 -6.90 1.11 -4.50
CA THR A 74 -7.28 2.10 -3.49
C THR A 74 -8.77 2.41 -3.55
N PHE A 75 -9.27 3.20 -2.60
CA PHE A 75 -10.64 3.67 -2.59
C PHE A 75 -10.89 4.68 -3.73
N PRO A 76 -12.07 4.66 -4.36
CA PRO A 76 -12.45 5.69 -5.32
C PRO A 76 -12.49 7.08 -4.69
N ALA A 77 -12.33 8.11 -5.52
CA ALA A 77 -12.31 9.51 -5.09
C ALA A 77 -13.58 9.97 -4.34
N THR A 78 -14.70 9.24 -4.52
CA THR A 78 -15.98 9.46 -3.85
C THR A 78 -16.00 9.01 -2.39
N VAL A 79 -15.03 8.21 -1.94
CA VAL A 79 -14.96 7.72 -0.55
C VAL A 79 -14.28 8.77 0.34
N PRO A 80 -14.89 9.17 1.47
CA PRO A 80 -14.27 10.06 2.44
C PRO A 80 -12.88 9.57 2.86
N GLY A 81 -11.88 10.45 2.80
CA GLY A 81 -10.49 10.13 3.15
C GLY A 81 -9.63 9.55 2.02
N ALA A 82 -10.22 9.08 0.92
CA ALA A 82 -9.48 8.49 -0.21
C ALA A 82 -8.50 9.48 -0.87
N GLN A 83 -8.84 10.77 -0.87
CA GLN A 83 -8.05 11.85 -1.46
C GLN A 83 -6.60 11.90 -0.95
N SER A 84 -6.37 11.54 0.31
CA SER A 84 -5.02 11.51 0.86
C SER A 84 -4.16 10.40 0.25
N ALA A 85 -4.74 9.20 0.08
CA ALA A 85 -4.08 8.05 -0.55
C ALA A 85 -3.89 8.26 -2.06
N ILE A 86 -4.90 8.80 -2.74
CA ILE A 86 -4.84 9.11 -4.18
C ILE A 86 -3.66 10.05 -4.46
N ARG A 87 -3.61 11.21 -3.78
CA ARG A 87 -2.49 12.16 -3.95
C ARG A 87 -1.14 11.54 -3.60
N PHE A 88 -1.10 10.66 -2.60
CA PHE A 88 0.12 9.94 -2.27
C PHE A 88 0.58 9.06 -3.45
N TYR A 89 -0.27 8.21 -4.01
CA TYR A 89 0.11 7.36 -5.14
C TYR A 89 0.46 8.19 -6.40
N GLU A 90 -0.33 9.22 -6.70
CA GLU A 90 -0.06 10.14 -7.82
C GLU A 90 1.29 10.85 -7.68
N SER A 91 1.71 11.21 -6.47
CA SER A 91 3.04 11.80 -6.22
C SER A 91 4.21 10.86 -6.53
N TRP A 92 3.95 9.55 -6.60
CA TRP A 92 4.91 8.53 -7.04
C TRP A 92 4.75 8.14 -8.52
N GLY A 93 3.90 8.85 -9.27
CA GLY A 93 3.68 8.64 -10.70
C GLY A 93 2.63 7.57 -11.04
N PHE A 94 1.90 7.05 -10.04
CA PHE A 94 0.77 6.16 -10.33
C PHE A 94 -0.37 6.93 -10.97
N VAL A 95 -1.01 6.33 -11.98
CA VAL A 95 -2.16 6.92 -12.69
C VAL A 95 -3.35 5.98 -12.57
N ARG A 96 -4.54 6.54 -12.33
CA ARG A 96 -5.79 5.76 -12.32
C ARG A 96 -6.03 5.18 -13.71
N THR A 97 -6.17 3.86 -13.80
CA THR A 97 -6.45 3.17 -15.08
C THR A 97 -7.89 2.67 -15.18
N GLY A 98 -8.63 2.64 -14.07
CA GLY A 98 -10.04 2.23 -14.08
C GLY A 98 -10.50 1.73 -12.71
N SER A 99 -11.63 1.03 -12.72
CA SER A 99 -12.13 0.30 -11.55
C SER A 99 -11.36 -1.01 -11.36
N ALA A 100 -11.20 -1.43 -10.11
CA ALA A 100 -10.72 -2.76 -9.73
C ALA A 100 -11.88 -3.64 -9.28
N ASP A 101 -11.60 -4.93 -9.04
CA ASP A 101 -12.55 -5.80 -8.35
C ASP A 101 -12.96 -5.19 -7.00
N PRO A 102 -14.25 -5.26 -6.64
CA PRO A 102 -14.72 -4.74 -5.36
C PRO A 102 -14.06 -5.51 -4.20
N ALA A 103 -13.99 -4.85 -3.05
CA ALA A 103 -13.57 -5.53 -1.83
C ALA A 103 -14.60 -6.59 -1.40
N PRO A 104 -14.26 -7.52 -0.48
CA PRO A 104 -15.18 -8.59 -0.05
C PRO A 104 -16.52 -8.10 0.52
N ASP A 105 -16.57 -6.87 1.03
CA ASP A 105 -17.77 -6.20 1.53
C ASP A 105 -18.61 -5.53 0.40
N GLY A 106 -18.22 -5.72 -0.86
CA GLY A 106 -18.85 -5.13 -2.04
C GLY A 106 -18.45 -3.68 -2.32
N SER A 107 -17.62 -3.06 -1.47
CA SER A 107 -17.24 -1.67 -1.65
C SER A 107 -16.32 -1.49 -2.87
N ALA A 108 -16.62 -0.48 -3.70
CA ALA A 108 -15.91 -0.20 -4.94
C ALA A 108 -14.43 0.13 -4.68
N ARG A 109 -13.58 -0.19 -5.66
CA ARG A 109 -12.15 0.05 -5.64
C ARG A 109 -11.68 0.56 -7.00
N ASP A 110 -10.66 1.39 -6.98
CA ASP A 110 -10.00 1.89 -8.18
C ASP A 110 -8.59 1.29 -8.32
N LEU A 111 -8.21 1.00 -9.55
CA LEU A 111 -6.88 0.54 -9.93
C LEU A 111 -6.03 1.73 -10.35
N TYR A 112 -4.85 1.80 -9.76
CA TYR A 112 -3.80 2.75 -10.12
C TYR A 112 -2.56 1.98 -10.56
N VAL A 113 -1.90 2.43 -11.62
CA VAL A 113 -0.74 1.77 -12.23
C VAL A 113 0.41 2.76 -12.37
N LEU A 114 1.59 2.35 -11.93
CA LEU A 114 2.87 2.98 -12.24
C LEU A 114 3.53 2.16 -13.36
N ARG A 115 3.76 2.80 -14.51
CA ARG A 115 4.46 2.17 -15.63
C ARG A 115 5.97 2.35 -15.46
N ARG A 116 6.74 1.28 -15.61
CA ARG A 116 8.21 1.28 -15.52
C ARG A 116 8.84 0.51 -16.67
#